data_AF-A0A7C5YU22-F1
#
_entry.id   AF-A0A7C5YU22-F1
#
_cell.length_a   1.000
_cell.length_b   1.000
_cell.length_c   1.000
_cell.angle_alpha   90.00
_cell.angle_beta   90.00
_cell.angle_gamma   90.00
#
_symmetry.space_group_name_H-M   'P 1'
#
loop_
_entity.id
_entity.type
_entity.pdbx_description
1 polymer ?
#
loop_
_entity_poly.entity_id
_entity_poly.type
_entity_poly.pdbx_seq_one_letter_code
_entity_poly.pdbx_strand_id
1 'polypeptide(L)' 'YLREQGIGCDIHYPQPTHLQPIYRHLGYREGDFPVSERLAREVLSLPLYPELTRAEVEQVARAVRSFVEKTS' A
#
# COMPACT_ATOMS: atom_id res chain seq x y z
N TYR A 1 1.69 -7.25 10.94
CA TYR A 1 2.78 -8.10 10.38
C TYR A 1 4.08 -7.34 10.06
N LEU A 2 4.22 -6.61 8.94
CA LEU A 2 5.53 -6.03 8.56
C LEU A 2 6.12 -5.09 9.62
N ARG A 3 5.29 -4.22 10.22
CA ARG A 3 5.71 -3.33 11.31
C ARG A 3 6.20 -4.08 12.55
N GLU A 4 5.61 -5.23 12.87
CA GLU A 4 6.08 -6.10 13.98
C GLU A 4 7.45 -6.73 13.68
N GLN A 5 7.82 -6.84 12.40
CA GLN A 5 9.12 -7.31 11.94
C GLN A 5 10.14 -6.17 11.77
N GLY A 6 9.80 -4.96 12.24
CA GLY A 6 10.66 -3.77 12.13
C GLY A 6 10.73 -3.19 10.71
N ILE A 7 9.84 -3.59 9.80
CA ILE A 7 9.83 -3.10 8.41
C ILE A 7 8.85 -1.93 8.31
N GLY A 8 9.36 -0.77 7.90
CA GLY A 8 8.53 0.39 7.56
C GLY A 8 7.61 0.08 6.39
N CYS A 9 6.36 0.51 6.45
CA CYS A 9 5.41 0.37 5.34
C CYS A 9 4.30 1.41 5.45
N ASP A 10 3.76 1.80 4.30
CA ASP A 10 2.74 2.85 4.21
C ASP A 10 1.71 2.57 3.11
N ILE A 11 0.66 3.39 3.03
CA ILE A 11 -0.40 3.30 2.03
C ILE A 11 -0.45 4.60 1.23
N HIS A 12 -0.22 4.50 -0.08
CA HIS A 12 -0.25 5.63 -1.01
C HIS A 12 -1.24 5.37 -2.15
N TYR A 13 -2.48 5.90 -2.10
CA TYR A 13 -3.14 6.69 -1.04
C TYR A 13 -4.36 5.94 -0.49
N PRO A 14 -4.74 6.15 0.78
CA PRO A 14 -5.84 5.41 1.42
C PRO A 14 -7.23 5.75 0.89
N GLN A 15 -7.38 6.87 0.16
CA GLN A 15 -8.63 7.25 -0.49
C GLN A 15 -8.34 7.73 -1.92
N PRO A 16 -9.10 7.25 -2.93
CA PRO A 16 -8.91 7.69 -4.30
C PRO A 16 -9.32 9.15 -4.46
N THR A 17 -8.66 9.86 -5.38
CA THR A 17 -8.79 11.31 -5.55
C THR A 17 -10.24 11.78 -5.69
N HIS A 18 -11.07 11.12 -6.49
CA HIS A 18 -12.46 11.53 -6.74
C HIS A 18 -13.37 11.45 -5.51
N LEU A 19 -12.99 10.69 -4.48
CA LEU A 19 -13.76 10.56 -3.24
C LEU A 19 -13.26 11.48 -2.12
N GLN A 20 -12.14 12.18 -2.31
CA GLN A 20 -11.64 13.08 -1.26
C GLN A 20 -12.60 14.26 -1.06
N PRO A 21 -12.80 14.74 0.19
CA PRO A 21 -13.79 15.77 0.51
C PRO A 21 -13.68 17.05 -0.34
N ILE A 22 -12.46 17.46 -0.71
CA ILE A 22 -12.22 18.66 -1.51
C ILE A 22 -12.80 18.58 -2.92
N TYR A 23 -12.96 17.38 -3.48
CA TYR A 23 -13.48 17.17 -4.84
C TYR A 23 -14.98 16.86 -4.90
N ARG A 24 -15.70 16.90 -3.76
CA ARG A 24 -17.16 16.65 -3.71
C ARG A 24 -17.96 17.51 -4.69
N HIS A 25 -17.51 18.74 -4.93
CA HIS A 25 -18.15 19.68 -5.87
C HIS A 25 -18.13 19.21 -7.33
N LEU A 26 -17.28 18.24 -7.69
CA LEU A 26 -17.21 17.66 -9.03
C LEU A 26 -18.28 16.57 -9.29
N GLY A 27 -18.99 16.12 -8.25
CA GLY A 27 -20.15 15.22 -8.40
C GLY A 27 -19.85 13.74 -8.61
N TYR A 28 -18.57 13.34 -8.58
CA TYR A 28 -18.15 11.93 -8.67
C TYR A 28 -18.63 11.09 -7.49
N ARG A 29 -18.77 9.78 -7.72
CA ARG A 29 -19.27 8.79 -6.76
C ARG A 29 -18.40 7.53 -6.78
N GLU A 30 -18.57 6.70 -5.77
CA GLU A 30 -17.99 5.36 -5.75
C GLU A 30 -18.53 4.55 -6.93
N GLY A 31 -17.64 3.83 -7.63
CA GLY A 31 -17.92 3.10 -8.85
C GLY A 31 -17.55 3.84 -10.13
N ASP A 32 -17.34 5.16 -10.09
CA ASP A 32 -16.95 5.93 -11.29
C ASP A 32 -15.51 5.58 -11.74
N PHE A 33 -14.64 5.22 -10.79
CA PHE A 33 -13.24 4.87 -11.05
C PHE A 33 -12.83 3.58 -10.30
N PRO A 34 -13.30 2.40 -10.75
CA PRO A 34 -13.16 1.15 -9.99
C PRO A 34 -11.70 0.71 -9.81
N VAL A 35 -10.82 1.03 -10.76
CA VAL A 35 -9.39 0.72 -10.65
C VAL A 35 -8.74 1.57 -9.54
N SER A 36 -9.01 2.88 -9.52
CA SER A 36 -8.50 3.78 -8.48
C SER A 36 -8.98 3.38 -7.10
N GLU A 37 -10.25 3.00 -6.97
CA GLU A 37 -10.86 2.52 -5.72
C GLU A 37 -10.24 1.21 -5.23
N ARG A 38 -10.04 0.25 -6.15
CA ARG A 38 -9.36 -1.00 -5.83
C ARG A 38 -7.93 -0.76 -5.35
N LEU A 39 -7.17 0.06 -6.07
CA LEU A 39 -5.79 0.38 -5.69
C LEU A 39 -5.70 1.04 -4.32
N ALA A 40 -6.58 1.99 -4.01
CA ALA A 40 -6.61 2.63 -2.69
C ALA A 40 -6.87 1.64 -1.54
N ARG A 41 -7.58 0.53 -1.80
CA ARG A 41 -7.85 -0.52 -0.80
C ARG A 41 -6.74 -1.55 -0.68
N GLU A 42 -6.00 -1.82 -1.76
CA GLU A 42 -5.09 -2.97 -1.84
C GLU A 42 -3.60 -2.59 -1.84
N VAL A 43 -3.26 -1.33 -2.14
CA VAL A 43 -1.87 -0.92 -2.27
C VAL A 43 -1.14 -0.89 -0.94
N LEU A 44 0.10 -1.39 -0.96
CA LEU A 44 1.03 -1.31 0.16
C LEU A 44 2.39 -0.84 -0.38
N SER A 45 2.91 0.24 0.18
CA SER A 45 4.25 0.76 -0.12
C SER A 45 5.27 0.11 0.80
N LEU A 46 6.29 -0.49 0.19
CA LEU A 46 7.45 -1.07 0.87
C LEU A 46 8.62 -0.08 0.90
N PRO A 47 9.61 -0.26 1.79
CA PRO A 47 10.79 0.60 1.85
C PRO A 47 11.54 0.61 0.52
N LEU A 48 11.79 1.81 0.00
CA LEU A 48 12.59 2.02 -1.21
C LEU A 48 13.30 3.37 -1.09
N TYR A 49 14.60 3.34 -0.77
CA TYR A 49 15.46 4.52 -0.68
C TYR A 49 16.93 4.10 -0.94
N PRO A 50 17.82 5.05 -1.35
CA PRO A 50 19.18 4.73 -1.80
C PRO A 50 20.05 4.01 -0.76
N GLU A 51 19.82 4.26 0.52
CA GLU A 51 20.60 3.72 1.64
C GLU A 51 20.20 2.29 2.02
N LEU A 52 19.15 1.75 1.39
CA LEU A 52 18.66 0.40 1.68
C LEU A 52 19.70 -0.66 1.30
N THR A 53 20.17 -1.40 2.29
CA THR A 53 21.15 -2.46 2.10
C THR A 53 20.53 -3.70 1.47
N ARG A 54 21.36 -4.54 0.84
CA ARG A 54 20.89 -5.83 0.30
C ARG A 54 20.28 -6.72 1.38
N ALA A 55 20.83 -6.71 2.60
CA ALA A 55 20.30 -7.49 3.71
C ALA A 55 18.88 -7.04 4.11
N GLU A 56 18.63 -5.73 4.10
CA GLU A 56 17.30 -5.16 4.36
C GLU A 56 16.31 -5.49 3.24
N VAL A 57 16.71 -5.41 1.97
CA VAL A 57 15.87 -5.85 0.83
C VAL A 57 15.46 -7.31 0.99
N GLU A 58 16.40 -8.17 1.36
CA GLU A 58 16.11 -9.59 1.59
C GLU A 58 15.22 -9.81 2.82
N GLN A 59 15.36 -9.02 3.88
CA GLN A 59 14.46 -9.06 5.04
C GLN A 59 13.03 -8.71 4.64
N VAL A 60 12.85 -7.63 3.86
CA VAL A 60 11.53 -7.22 3.33
C VAL A 60 10.93 -8.35 2.48
N ALA A 61 11.69 -8.88 1.52
CA ALA A 61 11.22 -9.94 0.63
C ALA A 61 10.85 -11.23 1.39
N ARG A 62 11.67 -11.64 2.37
CA ARG A 62 11.36 -12.80 3.23
C ARG A 62 10.10 -12.57 4.05
N ALA A 63 9.94 -11.40 4.68
CA ALA A 63 8.78 -11.10 5.48
C ALA A 63 7.48 -11.15 4.66
N VAL A 64 7.48 -10.57 3.46
CA VAL A 64 6.32 -10.61 2.55
C VAL A 64 5.98 -12.05 2.16
N ARG A 65 6.98 -12.84 1.75
CA ARG A 65 6.80 -14.25 1.41
C ARG A 65 6.19 -15.05 2.56
N SER A 66 6.76 -14.94 3.76
CA SER A 66 6.28 -15.66 4.93
C SER A 66 4.84 -15.26 5.32
N PHE A 67 4.44 -14.02 5.10
CA PHE A 67 3.05 -13.60 5.35
C PHE A 67 2.07 -14.29 4.39
N VAL A 68 2.42 -14.32 3.09
CA VAL A 68 1.59 -14.95 2.05
C VAL A 68 1.46 -16.46 2.28
N GLU A 69 2.56 -17.14 2.62
CA GLU A 69 2.58 -18.58 2.90
C GLU A 69 1.78 -18.95 4.16
N LYS A 70 1.75 -18.10 5.20
CA LYS A 70 0.93 -18.33 6.41
C LYS A 70 -0.58 -18.17 6.16
N THR A 71 -0.96 -17.42 5.14
CA THR A 71 -2.35 -17.04 4.87
C THR A 71 -2.97 -17.87 3.74
N SER A 72 -2.16 -18.74 3.10
CA SER A 72 -2.60 -19.72 2.09
C SER A 72 -2.96 -21.05 2.75
#